data_AF-A0A5C7A000-F1
#
_entry.id   AF-A0A5C7A000-F1
#
_cell.length_a   1.000
_cell.length_b   1.000
_cell.length_c   1.000
_cell.angle_alpha   90.00
_cell.angle_beta   90.00
_cell.angle_gamma   90.00
#
_symmetry.space_group_name_H-M   'P 1'
#
loop_
_entity.id
_entity.type
_entity.pdbx_description
1 polymer ?
#
loop_
_entity_poly.entity_id
_entity_poly.type
_entity_poly.pdbx_seq_one_letter_code
_entity_poly.pdbx_strand_id
1 'polypeptide(L)'
;MTNDRTDTKNAQTEDNKTSEHNTNVQTGQIQTATPDLVAEPKISDVSPETTEAEKPQMKKVDIVIAGVTYQIYCPVNEEEELRSAVYYINNFVLDIKKDAPNLPQENLLVLCCLNLYEKIHSQSKIDEDQRYETEKSVALLSKIMLDAQSIL
;
A
#
# COMPACT_ATOMS: atom_id res chain seq x y z
N MET A 1 61.92 -24.51 24.44
CA MET A 1 60.66 -25.07 23.92
C MET A 1 59.81 -23.87 23.48
N THR A 2 60.10 -23.09 22.44
CA THR A 2 60.69 -23.29 21.08
C THR A 2 59.81 -24.05 20.08
N ASN A 3 59.87 -23.58 18.81
CA ASN A 3 59.12 -23.95 17.60
C ASN A 3 57.74 -23.26 17.53
N ASP A 4 57.41 -22.32 16.63
CA ASP A 4 57.92 -21.87 15.30
C ASP A 4 57.71 -22.83 14.10
N ARG A 5 57.07 -22.27 13.05
CA ARG A 5 56.85 -22.75 11.66
C ARG A 5 56.08 -24.07 11.46
N THR A 6 55.34 -24.28 10.36
CA THR A 6 55.61 -23.90 8.95
C THR A 6 54.41 -23.42 8.11
N ASP A 7 54.66 -22.52 7.16
CA ASP A 7 53.81 -22.25 5.99
C ASP A 7 53.69 -23.43 5.01
N THR A 8 52.66 -23.46 4.16
CA THR A 8 52.75 -23.96 2.77
C THR A 8 51.71 -23.24 1.88
N LYS A 9 52.19 -22.64 0.79
CA LYS A 9 51.38 -22.12 -0.34
C LYS A 9 51.44 -23.08 -1.52
N ASN A 10 50.34 -23.26 -2.25
CA ASN A 10 50.22 -23.30 -3.73
C ASN A 10 48.83 -23.86 -4.12
N ALA A 11 48.31 -23.75 -5.36
CA ALA A 11 48.32 -22.71 -6.40
C ALA A 11 47.55 -23.27 -7.62
N GLN A 12 47.09 -22.39 -8.54
CA GLN A 12 46.54 -22.68 -9.88
C GLN A 12 45.12 -23.33 -9.91
N THR A 13 44.05 -22.72 -10.46
CA THR A 13 43.75 -22.09 -11.77
C THR A 13 43.46 -23.09 -12.91
N GLU A 14 42.22 -23.07 -13.41
CA GLU A 14 41.94 -23.09 -14.86
C GLU A 14 40.83 -22.06 -15.17
N ASP A 15 40.88 -21.53 -16.39
CA ASP A 15 40.17 -20.33 -16.87
C ASP A 15 39.51 -20.63 -18.24
N ASN A 16 38.68 -19.70 -18.73
CA ASN A 16 38.10 -19.64 -20.11
C ASN A 16 36.98 -20.66 -20.52
N LYS A 17 36.11 -20.37 -21.51
CA LYS A 17 35.49 -19.11 -22.00
C LYS A 17 34.50 -19.44 -23.15
N THR A 18 33.44 -18.63 -23.31
CA THR A 18 32.68 -18.35 -24.56
C THR A 18 32.15 -19.50 -25.45
N SER A 19 30.89 -19.37 -25.84
CA SER A 19 30.58 -19.34 -27.28
C SER A 19 29.38 -18.42 -27.56
N GLU A 20 29.58 -17.45 -28.47
CA GLU A 20 28.53 -16.59 -29.04
C GLU A 20 28.37 -16.91 -30.54
N HIS A 21 27.13 -16.96 -31.04
CA HIS A 21 26.80 -16.84 -32.46
C HIS A 21 25.36 -16.29 -32.57
N ASN A 22 25.07 -15.11 -33.13
CA ASN A 22 25.15 -14.68 -34.54
C ASN A 22 24.26 -15.54 -35.48
N THR A 23 23.41 -15.00 -36.39
CA THR A 23 23.23 -13.60 -36.86
C THR A 23 21.86 -13.35 -37.57
N ASN A 24 21.38 -12.09 -37.54
CA ASN A 24 20.79 -11.29 -38.65
C ASN A 24 19.69 -11.84 -39.62
N VAL A 25 18.55 -11.12 -39.72
CA VAL A 25 17.85 -10.85 -41.01
C VAL A 25 17.28 -9.40 -41.11
N GLN A 26 18.00 -8.52 -41.80
CA GLN A 26 17.59 -7.53 -42.83
C GLN A 26 16.26 -6.71 -42.75
N THR A 27 16.44 -5.38 -42.57
CA THR A 27 16.03 -4.23 -43.42
C THR A 27 14.66 -4.14 -44.16
N GLY A 28 13.99 -2.99 -43.98
CA GLY A 28 13.05 -2.37 -44.93
C GLY A 28 12.82 -0.87 -44.64
N GLN A 29 12.85 0.00 -45.67
CA GLN A 29 12.66 1.47 -45.57
C GLN A 29 11.18 1.87 -45.84
N ILE A 30 10.69 3.08 -45.48
CA ILE A 30 10.38 4.27 -46.32
C ILE A 30 9.52 5.19 -45.38
N GLN A 31 9.84 6.46 -45.03
CA GLN A 31 9.40 7.76 -45.64
C GLN A 31 7.86 7.94 -45.80
N THR A 32 7.17 9.09 -45.63
CA THR A 32 7.53 10.50 -45.27
C THR A 32 6.26 11.33 -44.90
N ALA A 33 6.45 12.57 -44.39
CA ALA A 33 5.57 13.76 -44.48
C ALA A 33 4.40 14.01 -43.47
N THR A 34 4.44 15.21 -42.89
CA THR A 34 3.33 16.05 -42.36
C THR A 34 2.93 17.10 -43.43
N PRO A 35 1.99 18.06 -43.22
CA PRO A 35 0.86 18.17 -42.28
C PRO A 35 -0.50 18.33 -43.04
N ASP A 36 -1.66 18.45 -42.34
CA ASP A 36 -2.50 19.68 -42.43
C ASP A 36 -3.71 19.68 -41.47
N LEU A 37 -4.29 20.87 -41.24
CA LEU A 37 -5.37 21.12 -40.28
C LEU A 37 -6.78 20.89 -40.86
N VAL A 38 -7.70 20.35 -40.05
CA VAL A 38 -9.10 20.83 -40.01
C VAL A 38 -9.60 20.83 -38.57
N ALA A 39 -10.03 21.99 -38.10
CA ALA A 39 -10.88 22.13 -36.92
C ALA A 39 -12.19 22.76 -37.37
N GLU A 40 -13.34 22.31 -36.84
CA GLU A 40 -14.44 23.15 -36.35
C GLU A 40 -15.58 22.28 -35.75
N PRO A 41 -16.49 22.85 -34.93
CA PRO A 41 -17.07 22.13 -33.81
C PRO A 41 -18.52 21.67 -34.03
N LYS A 42 -18.98 20.71 -33.21
CA LYS A 42 -20.39 20.63 -32.81
C LYS A 42 -20.53 20.38 -31.32
N ILE A 43 -21.15 21.37 -30.66
CA ILE A 43 -21.70 21.30 -29.31
C ILE A 43 -23.06 20.58 -29.40
N SER A 44 -23.54 20.11 -28.25
CA SER A 44 -24.88 19.55 -27.98
C SER A 44 -25.01 18.04 -28.15
N ASP A 45 -24.90 17.33 -27.03
CA ASP A 45 -26.12 16.76 -26.45
C ASP A 45 -26.07 16.83 -24.92
N VAL A 46 -26.94 17.66 -24.34
CA VAL A 46 -27.22 17.65 -22.89
C VAL A 46 -28.35 16.65 -22.70
N SER A 47 -28.00 15.43 -22.32
CA SER A 47 -28.94 14.40 -21.89
C SER A 47 -28.99 14.35 -20.36
N PRO A 48 -30.16 14.15 -19.74
CA PRO A 48 -30.43 14.75 -18.43
C PRO A 48 -29.77 14.03 -17.26
N GLU A 49 -29.40 14.87 -16.29
CA GLU A 49 -29.03 14.54 -14.91
C GLU A 49 -29.98 13.48 -14.33
N THR A 50 -29.54 12.23 -14.38
CA THR A 50 -30.20 11.10 -13.72
C THR A 50 -29.43 10.84 -12.44
N THR A 51 -30.07 11.00 -11.29
CA THR A 51 -29.47 10.82 -9.96
C THR A 51 -29.20 9.33 -9.68
N GLU A 52 -28.25 8.76 -10.41
CA GLU A 52 -27.64 7.47 -10.12
C GLU A 52 -26.38 7.73 -9.27
N ALA A 53 -26.24 7.05 -8.13
CA ALA A 53 -25.06 7.22 -7.29
C ALA A 53 -23.81 6.80 -8.08
N GLU A 54 -22.99 7.78 -8.48
CA GLU A 54 -21.85 7.55 -9.38
C GLU A 54 -20.96 6.43 -8.82
N LYS A 55 -20.77 5.36 -9.62
CA LYS A 55 -19.88 4.27 -9.25
C LYS A 55 -18.48 4.84 -9.04
N PRO A 56 -17.80 4.53 -7.92
CA PRO A 56 -16.49 5.11 -7.63
C PRO A 56 -15.53 4.89 -8.80
N GLN A 57 -14.99 5.99 -9.33
CA GLN A 57 -14.05 5.92 -10.44
C GLN A 57 -12.75 5.30 -9.93
N MET A 58 -12.42 4.11 -10.44
CA MET A 58 -11.24 3.36 -10.00
C MET A 58 -10.02 3.74 -10.81
N LYS A 59 -8.92 4.11 -10.13
CA LYS A 59 -7.64 4.47 -10.72
C LYS A 59 -6.59 3.44 -10.32
N LYS A 60 -5.65 3.12 -11.23
CA LYS A 60 -4.43 2.39 -10.89
C LYS A 60 -3.45 3.32 -10.18
N VAL A 61 -3.01 2.94 -8.99
CA VAL A 61 -2.03 3.68 -8.20
C VAL A 61 -0.88 2.73 -7.86
N ASP A 62 0.35 3.18 -8.10
CA ASP A 62 1.55 2.46 -7.70
C ASP A 62 1.95 2.92 -6.29
N ILE A 63 2.09 1.95 -5.38
CA ILE A 63 2.49 2.16 -3.99
C ILE A 63 3.81 1.45 -3.72
N VAL A 64 4.62 1.98 -2.81
CA VAL A 64 5.88 1.35 -2.40
C VAL A 64 5.76 0.90 -0.95
N ILE A 65 5.90 -0.40 -0.71
CA ILE A 65 5.92 -1.01 0.64
C ILE A 65 7.25 -1.74 0.82
N ALA A 66 7.98 -1.41 1.89
CA ALA A 66 9.25 -2.02 2.26
C ALA A 66 10.37 -1.95 1.20
N GLY A 67 10.21 -1.09 0.17
CA GLY A 67 11.10 -0.98 -1.00
C GLY A 67 10.61 -1.71 -2.25
N VAL A 68 9.48 -2.41 -2.20
CA VAL A 68 8.85 -3.09 -3.35
C VAL A 68 7.65 -2.29 -3.84
N THR A 69 7.53 -2.13 -5.16
CA THR A 69 6.40 -1.44 -5.80
C THR A 69 5.26 -2.42 -6.09
N TYR A 70 4.04 -2.05 -5.70
CA TYR A 70 2.80 -2.77 -5.97
C TYR A 70 1.82 -1.87 -6.70
N GLN A 71 1.17 -2.39 -7.74
CA GLN A 71 0.11 -1.67 -8.45
C GLN A 71 -1.26 -2.13 -7.94
N ILE A 72 -2.05 -1.19 -7.42
CA ILE A 72 -3.39 -1.47 -6.88
C ILE A 72 -4.44 -0.59 -7.55
N TYR A 73 -5.71 -1.02 -7.51
CA TYR A 73 -6.84 -0.19 -7.90
C TYR A 73 -7.39 0.52 -6.67
N CYS A 74 -7.45 1.85 -6.71
CA CYS A 74 -7.91 2.72 -5.63
C CYS A 74 -9.02 3.64 -6.15
N PRO A 75 -10.11 3.88 -5.40
CA PRO A 75 -11.09 4.92 -5.72
C PRO A 75 -10.41 6.30 -5.74
N VAL A 76 -10.74 7.16 -6.72
CA VAL A 76 -10.11 8.50 -6.85
C VAL A 76 -10.28 9.39 -5.62
N ASN A 77 -11.32 9.17 -4.80
CA ASN A 77 -11.60 9.88 -3.57
C ASN A 77 -10.84 9.35 -2.34
N GLU A 78 -10.16 8.21 -2.44
CA GLU A 78 -9.49 7.52 -1.32
C GLU A 78 -7.96 7.48 -1.46
N GLU A 79 -7.39 8.14 -2.49
CA GLU A 79 -5.93 8.11 -2.73
C GLU A 79 -5.11 8.67 -1.55
N GLU A 80 -5.65 9.61 -0.77
CA GLU A 80 -4.97 10.16 0.41
C GLU A 80 -4.99 9.22 1.63
N GLU A 81 -6.10 8.52 1.86
CA GLU A 81 -6.18 7.46 2.87
C GLU A 81 -5.24 6.31 2.53
N LEU A 82 -5.14 5.95 1.24
CA LEU A 82 -4.16 4.99 0.75
C LEU A 82 -2.72 5.47 1.02
N ARG A 83 -2.38 6.73 0.74
CA ARG A 83 -1.06 7.31 1.04
C ARG A 83 -0.74 7.24 2.53
N SER A 84 -1.72 7.55 3.37
CA SER A 84 -1.60 7.47 4.83
C SER A 84 -1.38 6.03 5.33
N ALA A 85 -2.11 5.05 4.78
CA ALA A 85 -1.91 3.63 5.08
C ALA A 85 -0.53 3.13 4.64
N VAL A 86 -0.07 3.50 3.44
CA VAL A 86 1.28 3.16 2.93
C VAL A 86 2.37 3.78 3.80
N TYR A 87 2.21 5.02 4.25
CA TYR A 87 3.13 5.67 5.19
C TYR A 87 3.19 4.91 6.53
N TYR A 88 2.03 4.55 7.10
CA TYR A 88 1.95 3.77 8.33
C TYR A 88 2.69 2.41 8.22
N ILE A 89 2.39 1.63 7.18
CA ILE A 89 3.00 0.31 6.96
C ILE A 89 4.53 0.43 6.82
N ASN A 90 5.01 1.42 6.06
CA ASN A 90 6.45 1.62 5.88
C ASN A 90 7.16 1.99 7.19
N ASN A 91 6.57 2.84 8.03
CA ASN A 91 7.16 3.17 9.33
C ASN A 91 7.21 1.94 10.25
N PHE A 92 6.11 1.16 10.33
CA PHE A 92 6.10 -0.10 11.08
C PHE A 92 7.23 -1.05 10.61
N VAL A 93 7.38 -1.23 9.29
CA VAL A 93 8.44 -2.09 8.73
C VAL A 93 9.84 -1.53 9.02
N LEU A 94 10.03 -0.20 8.96
CA LEU A 94 11.30 0.45 9.29
C LEU A 94 11.66 0.28 10.76
N ASP A 95 10.68 0.35 11.67
CA ASP A 95 10.90 0.15 13.10
C ASP A 95 11.33 -1.30 13.39
N ILE A 96 10.61 -2.30 12.90
CA ILE A 96 11.00 -3.71 13.07
C ILE A 96 12.38 -4.01 12.42
N LYS A 97 12.71 -3.38 11.28
CA LYS A 97 14.03 -3.56 10.63
C LYS A 97 15.20 -2.99 11.42
N LYS A 98 15.00 -2.06 12.37
CA LYS A 98 16.07 -1.58 13.27
C LYS A 98 16.55 -2.69 14.20
N ASP A 99 15.61 -3.47 14.73
CA ASP A 99 15.87 -4.54 15.68
C ASP A 99 16.18 -5.87 14.98
N ALA A 100 15.58 -6.13 13.82
CA ALA A 100 15.69 -7.36 13.05
C ALA A 100 15.99 -7.12 11.55
N PRO A 101 17.20 -6.63 11.18
CA PRO A 101 17.53 -6.25 9.80
C PRO A 101 17.52 -7.41 8.80
N ASN A 102 17.73 -8.65 9.28
CA ASN A 102 17.74 -9.87 8.45
C ASN A 102 16.35 -10.53 8.32
N LEU A 103 15.29 -9.91 8.84
CA LEU A 103 13.94 -10.51 8.81
C LEU A 103 13.35 -10.48 7.39
N PRO A 104 12.83 -11.61 6.85
CA PRO A 104 12.21 -11.65 5.53
C PRO A 104 11.00 -10.71 5.41
N GLN A 105 10.77 -10.20 4.19
CA GLN A 105 9.67 -9.29 3.89
C GLN A 105 8.28 -9.90 4.17
N GLU A 106 8.09 -11.18 3.85
CA GLU A 106 6.85 -11.90 4.18
C GLU A 106 6.59 -11.92 5.69
N ASN A 107 7.62 -12.15 6.51
CA ASN A 107 7.49 -12.16 7.97
C ASN A 107 7.19 -10.74 8.51
N LEU A 108 7.82 -9.71 7.95
CA LEU A 108 7.50 -8.30 8.25
C LEU A 108 6.05 -7.96 7.93
N LEU A 109 5.53 -8.44 6.79
CA LEU A 109 4.14 -8.24 6.39
C LEU A 109 3.16 -8.99 7.31
N VAL A 110 3.46 -10.25 7.67
CA VAL A 110 2.66 -11.02 8.64
C VAL A 110 2.61 -10.31 9.99
N LEU A 111 3.74 -9.80 10.51
CA LEU A 111 3.77 -9.01 11.74
C LEU A 111 2.94 -7.72 11.63
N CYS A 112 2.98 -7.05 10.48
CA CYS A 112 2.18 -5.84 10.24
C CYS A 112 0.67 -6.16 10.27
N CYS A 113 0.24 -7.23 9.60
CA CYS A 113 -1.15 -7.69 9.62
C CYS A 113 -1.63 -8.07 11.04
N LEU A 114 -0.79 -8.75 11.83
CA LEU A 114 -1.11 -9.10 13.22
C LEU A 114 -1.25 -7.85 14.10
N ASN A 115 -0.36 -6.87 13.96
CA ASN A 115 -0.43 -5.62 14.71
C ASN A 115 -1.63 -4.73 14.30
N LEU A 116 -1.97 -4.70 13.02
CA LEU A 116 -3.17 -4.03 12.52
C LEU A 116 -4.45 -4.66 13.10
N TYR A 117 -4.53 -6.00 13.12
CA TYR A 117 -5.65 -6.71 13.74
C TYR A 117 -5.77 -6.36 15.23
N GLU A 118 -4.67 -6.39 15.99
CA GLU A 118 -4.65 -6.04 17.42
C GLU A 118 -5.16 -4.61 17.67
N LYS A 119 -4.72 -3.65 16.85
CA LYS A 119 -5.14 -2.24 16.92
C LYS A 119 -6.64 -2.07 16.64
N ILE A 120 -7.13 -2.68 15.56
CA ILE A 120 -8.55 -2.61 15.19
C ILE A 120 -9.41 -3.25 16.28
N HIS A 121 -9.05 -4.46 16.74
CA HIS A 121 -9.79 -5.18 17.77
C HIS A 121 -9.81 -4.43 19.11
N SER A 122 -8.68 -3.82 19.50
CA SER A 122 -8.58 -3.00 20.70
C SER A 122 -9.44 -1.74 20.62
N GLN A 123 -9.48 -1.08 19.46
CA GLN A 123 -10.35 0.09 19.23
C GLN A 123 -11.83 -0.30 19.30
N SER A 124 -12.24 -1.39 18.63
CA SER A 124 -13.64 -1.85 18.67
C SER A 124 -14.11 -2.14 20.10
N LYS A 125 -13.25 -2.71 20.96
CA LYS A 125 -13.58 -2.92 22.37
C LYS A 125 -13.77 -1.60 23.13
N ILE A 126 -12.88 -0.62 22.91
CA ILE A 126 -12.99 0.72 23.52
C ILE A 126 -14.29 1.41 23.09
N ASP A 127 -14.68 1.27 21.82
CA ASP A 127 -15.91 1.84 21.28
C ASP A 127 -17.17 1.16 21.87
N GLU A 128 -17.13 -0.15 22.12
CA GLU A 128 -18.18 -0.88 22.84
C GLU A 128 -18.29 -0.44 24.30
N ASP A 129 -17.18 -0.33 25.02
CA ASP A 129 -17.13 0.15 26.41
C ASP A 129 -17.69 1.59 26.53
N GLN A 130 -17.32 2.47 25.59
CA GLN A 130 -17.87 3.85 25.53
C GLN A 130 -19.36 3.88 25.21
N ARG A 131 -19.84 3.04 24.28
CA ARG A 131 -21.28 2.94 23.98
C ARG A 131 -22.07 2.47 25.20
N TYR A 132 -21.57 1.49 25.94
CA TYR A 132 -22.21 0.96 27.15
C TYR A 132 -22.33 2.02 28.25
N GLU A 133 -21.25 2.74 28.58
CA GLU A 133 -21.31 3.80 29.59
C GLU A 133 -22.18 4.99 29.13
N THR A 134 -22.20 5.29 27.82
CA THR A 134 -23.13 6.28 27.26
C THR A 134 -24.59 5.87 27.45
N GLU A 135 -24.97 4.64 27.07
CA GLU A 135 -26.33 4.12 27.23
C GLU A 135 -26.78 4.11 28.70
N LYS A 136 -25.91 3.64 29.60
CA LYS A 136 -26.11 3.65 31.05
C LYS A 136 -26.30 5.07 31.60
N SER A 137 -25.51 6.05 31.13
CA SER A 137 -25.67 7.46 31.52
C SER A 137 -27.01 8.04 31.06
N VAL A 138 -27.45 7.74 29.83
CA VAL A 138 -28.74 8.18 29.28
C VAL A 138 -29.90 7.54 30.04
N ALA A 139 -29.83 6.26 30.38
CA ALA A 139 -30.84 5.58 31.19
C ALA A 139 -30.98 6.19 32.59
N LEU A 140 -29.85 6.55 33.22
CA LEU A 140 -29.83 7.21 34.53
C LEU A 140 -30.40 8.64 34.48
N LEU A 141 -30.06 9.42 33.44
CA LEU A 141 -30.65 10.74 33.20
C LEU A 141 -32.16 10.66 32.98
N SER A 142 -32.63 9.70 32.16
CA SER A 142 -34.05 9.46 31.92
C SER A 142 -34.81 9.11 33.22
N LYS A 143 -34.19 8.33 34.11
CA LYS A 143 -34.74 8.05 35.44
C LYS A 143 -34.91 9.31 36.29
N ILE A 144 -33.87 10.14 36.41
CA ILE A 144 -33.91 11.39 37.17
C ILE A 144 -35.00 12.34 36.61
N MET A 145 -35.12 12.44 35.28
CA MET A 145 -36.16 13.28 34.66
C MET A 145 -37.57 12.80 34.97
N LEU A 146 -37.81 11.48 34.96
CA LEU A 146 -39.12 10.90 35.24
C LEU A 146 -39.49 11.02 36.72
N ASP A 147 -38.54 10.79 37.62
CA ASP A 147 -38.74 10.95 39.07
C ASP A 147 -39.04 12.42 39.42
N ALA A 148 -38.36 13.39 38.77
CA ALA A 148 -38.62 14.82 38.96
C ALA A 148 -40.01 15.26 38.46
N GLN A 149 -40.52 14.65 37.38
CA GLN A 149 -41.87 14.90 36.87
C GLN A 149 -42.96 14.26 37.74
N SER A 150 -42.64 13.17 38.45
CA SER A 150 -43.59 12.45 39.32
C SER A 150 -43.84 13.11 40.69
N ILE A 151 -43.14 14.20 41.01
CA ILE A 151 -43.24 14.93 42.29
C ILE A 151 -44.17 16.16 42.18
N LEU A 152 -44.58 16.54 40.97
CA LEU A 152 -45.45 17.69 40.67
C LEU A 152 -46.92 17.27 40.44
#